data_AF-S7Q223-F1
#
_entry.id   AF-S7Q223-F1
#
_cell.length_a   1.000
_cell.length_b   1.000
_cell.length_c   1.000
_cell.angle_alpha   90.00
_cell.angle_beta   90.00
_cell.angle_gamma   90.00
#
_symmetry.space_group_name_H-M   'P 1'
#
loop_
_entity.id
_entity.type
_entity.pdbx_description
1 polymer ?
#
loop_
_entity_poly.entity_id
_entity_poly.type
_entity_poly.pdbx_seq_one_letter_code
_entity_poly.pdbx_strand_id
1 'polypeptide(L)'
;MAGQLQNIVWTDGPPLRVLACSMGNGTSRLYSALAKTLNSSAAAQHPEYLESPDPEHLEPIDPKELLEECRAVLHSRPPRFQRDFVDLKTDCPSSHPPIRVMQWNILAQALGEGKDNFAQCPVEALKWEERKCLILEEILAYQPDILCLQEVDHYFDTFQPLLSRLGYRGTFFPKPWSPCLDVEHNNGPDGCALFFLQNRFKLVHSTNIRLTAMALKTNQVAIVQTLECKESSRQLCVAVTHLKARSGWEEFRSAQGCDLLRNLQNLTQGAKIPLIVCGDFNAEPTEDVYKNFASSSLNLSSAYKLLSPDGQSEPPYTSWKIRTSGEYRHTLDYIWYSKHSLSVRAALDLLTEEQIGASRLPSFNYPSDHLSLVCDFSFNKEPDGLS
;
A
#
# COMPACT_ATOMS: atom_id res chain seq x y z
N MET A 1 -13.71 42.20 63.77
CA MET A 1 -13.80 40.98 64.60
C MET A 1 -13.08 39.87 63.87
N ALA A 2 -12.02 39.36 64.49
CA ALA A 2 -11.17 38.29 63.98
C ALA A 2 -11.74 36.91 64.36
N GLY A 3 -11.53 35.91 63.51
CA GLY A 3 -11.66 34.48 63.84
C GLY A 3 -10.61 33.73 63.02
N GLN A 4 -9.41 33.53 63.56
CA GLN A 4 -8.92 32.32 64.25
C GLN A 4 -8.84 31.07 63.36
N LEU A 5 -7.60 30.84 62.90
CA LEU A 5 -7.05 29.58 62.41
C LEU A 5 -6.92 28.57 63.55
N GLN A 6 -7.26 27.31 63.29
CA GLN A 6 -6.84 26.16 64.11
C GLN A 6 -6.02 25.19 63.26
N ASN A 7 -4.83 24.89 63.78
CA ASN A 7 -3.89 23.88 63.31
C ASN A 7 -4.42 22.47 63.56
N ILE A 8 -4.21 21.54 62.61
CA ILE A 8 -4.25 20.11 62.88
C ILE A 8 -2.92 19.48 62.41
N VAL A 9 -2.36 18.71 63.33
CA VAL A 9 -1.04 18.08 63.37
C VAL A 9 -1.05 16.77 62.58
N TRP A 10 0.02 16.50 61.83
CA TRP A 10 0.30 15.22 61.20
C TRP A 10 0.87 14.23 62.21
N THR A 11 0.34 13.01 62.27
CA THR A 11 0.88 11.90 63.05
C THR A 11 1.28 10.76 62.12
N ASP A 12 2.57 10.40 62.16
CA ASP A 12 3.17 9.25 61.47
C ASP A 12 2.67 7.91 62.03
N GLY A 13 2.28 7.00 61.14
CA GLY A 13 1.96 5.60 61.42
C GLY A 13 3.09 4.64 61.00
N PRO A 14 3.25 3.47 61.65
CA PRO A 14 4.44 2.62 61.54
C PRO A 14 4.43 1.68 60.31
N PRO A 15 5.59 1.12 59.92
CA PRO A 15 5.72 0.35 58.68
C PRO A 15 5.28 -1.11 58.88
N LEU A 16 4.45 -1.63 57.97
CA LEU A 16 4.13 -3.06 57.91
C LEU A 16 4.95 -3.78 56.84
N ARG A 17 5.60 -4.84 57.30
CA ARG A 17 6.51 -5.75 56.59
C ARG A 17 5.83 -6.43 55.40
N VAL A 18 6.48 -6.37 54.23
CA VAL A 18 6.17 -7.24 53.09
C VAL A 18 6.80 -8.61 53.35
N LEU A 19 5.95 -9.63 53.48
CA LEU A 19 6.33 -11.04 53.44
C LEU A 19 6.71 -11.39 51.99
N ALA A 20 7.98 -11.76 51.80
CA ALA A 20 8.45 -12.39 50.59
C ALA A 20 7.93 -13.84 50.53
N CYS A 21 7.06 -14.13 49.57
CA CYS A 21 6.84 -15.49 49.09
C CYS A 21 7.50 -15.62 47.71
N SER A 22 8.52 -16.46 47.64
CA SER A 22 9.12 -16.93 46.40
C SER A 22 8.36 -18.15 45.92
N MET A 23 8.04 -18.18 44.62
CA MET A 23 8.05 -19.31 43.67
C MET A 23 6.90 -19.19 42.67
N GLY A 24 7.26 -19.04 41.39
CA GLY A 24 6.33 -19.04 40.27
C GLY A 24 6.99 -18.55 38.99
N ASN A 25 7.87 -19.36 38.41
CA ASN A 25 8.43 -19.15 37.07
C ASN A 25 7.31 -19.12 36.03
N GLY A 26 7.33 -18.11 35.16
CA GLY A 26 6.62 -18.12 33.87
C GLY A 26 5.71 -16.92 33.67
N THR A 27 5.86 -16.30 32.50
CA THR A 27 4.96 -15.30 31.88
C THR A 27 5.10 -13.84 32.33
N SER A 28 5.82 -13.06 31.51
CA SER A 28 5.39 -11.73 31.00
C SER A 28 6.51 -11.09 30.16
N ARG A 29 6.83 -11.73 29.03
CA ARG A 29 7.51 -11.08 27.90
C ARG A 29 6.60 -11.19 26.69
N LEU A 30 5.47 -10.48 26.72
CA LEU A 30 4.59 -10.31 25.57
C LEU A 30 4.17 -8.84 25.51
N TYR A 31 5.12 -7.99 25.15
CA TYR A 31 4.81 -6.69 24.57
C TYR A 31 4.53 -6.96 23.08
N SER A 32 3.25 -7.01 22.69
CA SER A 32 2.86 -7.40 21.33
C SER A 32 3.27 -6.36 20.28
N ALA A 33 3.41 -6.82 19.04
CA ALA A 33 3.80 -6.01 17.90
C ALA A 33 2.78 -4.90 17.62
N LEU A 34 1.49 -5.23 17.69
CA LEU A 34 0.40 -4.26 17.54
C LEU A 34 0.20 -3.38 18.78
N ALA A 35 0.48 -3.85 20.01
CA ALA A 35 0.28 -3.04 21.22
C ALA A 35 1.21 -1.83 21.31
N LYS A 36 2.45 -1.93 20.79
CA LYS A 36 3.36 -0.77 20.70
C LYS A 36 2.84 0.30 19.74
N THR A 37 2.07 -0.08 18.72
CA THR A 37 1.41 0.84 17.78
C THR A 37 0.09 1.38 18.31
N LEU A 38 -0.63 0.63 19.14
CA LEU A 38 -1.92 1.04 19.72
C LEU A 38 -1.74 2.10 20.84
N ASN A 39 -0.61 2.07 21.55
CA ASN A 39 -0.32 2.99 22.67
C ASN A 39 0.08 4.42 22.27
N SER A 40 0.21 4.75 20.98
CA SER A 40 0.47 6.13 20.55
C SER A 40 -0.79 7.01 20.49
N SER A 41 -1.97 6.47 20.79
CA SER A 41 -3.26 7.17 20.70
C SER A 41 -3.67 7.97 21.96
N ALA A 42 -2.83 8.05 23.00
CA ALA A 42 -3.17 8.78 24.22
C ALA A 42 -1.97 9.41 24.94
N ALA A 43 -1.50 10.57 24.47
CA ALA A 43 -0.95 11.64 25.33
C ALA A 43 -0.65 12.89 24.49
N ALA A 44 -1.43 13.95 24.68
CA ALA A 44 -1.07 15.29 24.25
C ALA A 44 0.04 15.83 25.16
N GLN A 45 1.31 15.64 24.80
CA GLN A 45 2.45 16.40 25.34
C GLN A 45 3.49 16.67 24.24
N HIS A 46 4.16 17.82 24.37
CA HIS A 46 5.05 18.53 23.44
C HIS A 46 5.96 17.71 22.50
N PRO A 47 6.35 18.27 21.33
CA PRO A 47 7.16 17.59 20.32
C PRO A 47 8.63 17.57 20.74
N GLU A 48 9.01 16.58 21.56
CA GLU A 48 10.38 16.07 21.51
C GLU A 48 10.49 15.15 20.30
N TYR A 49 11.52 15.36 19.48
CA TYR A 49 11.87 14.51 18.36
C TYR A 49 12.11 13.08 18.88
N LEU A 50 11.06 12.25 18.86
CA LEU A 50 11.20 10.80 19.01
C LEU A 50 12.00 10.31 17.81
N GLU A 51 13.28 10.00 18.03
CA GLU A 51 14.07 9.23 17.09
C GLU A 51 13.31 7.93 16.78
N SER A 52 12.86 7.79 15.54
CA SER A 52 12.29 6.53 15.07
C SER A 52 13.35 5.44 15.27
N PRO A 53 13.04 4.31 15.94
CA PRO A 53 14.02 3.25 16.13
C PRO A 53 14.60 2.84 14.78
N ASP A 54 15.93 2.64 14.76
CA ASP A 54 16.65 2.26 13.55
C ASP A 54 15.97 1.03 12.90
N PRO A 55 15.45 1.14 11.66
CA PRO A 55 14.80 0.04 10.97
C PRO A 55 15.68 -1.22 10.88
N GLU A 56 17.01 -1.07 10.96
CA GLU A 56 17.96 -2.19 10.92
C GLU A 56 18.00 -3.03 12.22
N HIS A 57 17.30 -2.63 13.28
CA HIS A 57 17.32 -3.30 14.59
C HIS A 57 15.96 -3.79 15.11
N LEU A 58 14.92 -3.82 14.27
CA LEU A 58 13.64 -4.40 14.66
C LEU A 58 13.70 -5.93 14.60
N GLU A 59 13.31 -6.61 15.69
CA GLU A 59 13.22 -8.07 15.71
C GLU A 59 12.20 -8.55 14.64
N PRO A 60 12.57 -9.52 13.79
CA PRO A 60 11.65 -10.09 12.81
C PRO A 60 10.36 -10.59 13.47
N ILE A 61 9.24 -10.47 12.78
CA ILE A 61 7.96 -11.05 13.20
C ILE A 61 7.63 -12.26 12.34
N ASP A 62 7.10 -13.33 12.95
CA ASP A 62 6.55 -14.43 12.16
C ASP A 62 5.28 -13.94 11.44
N PRO A 63 5.21 -14.03 10.10
CA PRO A 63 4.00 -13.70 9.35
C PRO A 63 2.73 -14.36 9.89
N LYS A 64 2.83 -15.58 10.45
CA LYS A 64 1.70 -16.30 11.04
C LYS A 64 1.25 -15.67 12.36
N GLU A 65 2.19 -15.25 13.20
CA GLU A 65 1.88 -14.58 14.46
C GLU A 65 1.16 -13.25 14.19
N LEU A 66 1.66 -12.44 13.25
CA LEU A 66 0.99 -11.20 12.86
C LEU A 66 -0.41 -11.46 12.28
N LEU A 67 -0.57 -12.52 11.48
CA LEU A 67 -1.87 -12.92 10.94
C LEU A 67 -2.84 -13.35 12.05
N GLU A 68 -2.37 -14.10 13.05
CA GLU A 68 -3.16 -14.47 14.23
C GLU A 68 -3.58 -13.24 15.05
N GLU A 69 -2.68 -12.27 15.23
CA GLU A 69 -3.01 -10.99 15.89
C GLU A 69 -4.09 -10.23 15.10
N CYS A 70 -3.98 -10.14 13.77
CA CYS A 70 -5.00 -9.51 12.92
C CYS A 70 -6.36 -10.22 13.03
N ARG A 71 -6.35 -11.56 13.01
CA ARG A 71 -7.57 -12.38 13.15
C ARG A 71 -8.21 -12.26 14.52
N ALA A 72 -7.41 -12.04 15.57
CA ALA A 72 -7.94 -11.79 16.91
C ALA A 72 -8.71 -10.47 16.96
N VAL A 73 -8.25 -9.43 16.27
CA VAL A 73 -9.00 -8.16 16.14
C VAL A 73 -10.27 -8.38 15.30
N LEU A 74 -10.16 -9.12 14.19
CA LEU A 74 -11.23 -9.35 13.24
C LEU A 74 -12.16 -10.52 13.58
N HIS A 75 -12.07 -11.11 14.78
CA HIS A 75 -12.76 -12.37 15.13
C HIS A 75 -14.29 -12.32 15.00
N SER A 76 -14.89 -11.12 15.11
CA SER A 76 -16.34 -10.90 14.96
C SER A 76 -16.74 -10.45 13.54
N ARG A 77 -15.76 -10.36 12.62
CA ARG A 77 -15.94 -9.91 11.24
C ARG A 77 -16.02 -11.10 10.29
N PRO A 78 -16.73 -10.97 9.16
CA PRO A 78 -16.75 -12.01 8.15
C PRO A 78 -15.35 -12.19 7.53
N PRO A 79 -15.05 -13.39 6.99
CA PRO A 79 -13.74 -13.65 6.40
C PRO A 79 -13.48 -12.75 5.19
N ARG A 80 -12.21 -12.42 4.94
CA ARG A 80 -11.79 -11.72 3.72
C ARG A 80 -12.31 -12.43 2.47
N PHE A 81 -12.47 -11.65 1.39
CA PHE A 81 -12.78 -12.23 0.09
C PHE A 81 -11.68 -13.20 -0.36
N GLN A 82 -12.09 -14.26 -1.05
CA GLN A 82 -11.19 -15.20 -1.71
C GLN A 82 -11.21 -14.92 -3.21
N ARG A 83 -10.02 -14.86 -3.80
CA ARG A 83 -9.75 -14.56 -5.21
C ARG A 83 -8.67 -15.52 -5.67
N ASP A 84 -8.73 -15.92 -6.93
CA ASP A 84 -7.89 -16.96 -7.48
C ASP A 84 -6.87 -16.39 -8.47
N PHE A 85 -5.67 -16.95 -8.46
CA PHE A 85 -4.68 -16.65 -9.50
C PHE A 85 -5.05 -17.39 -10.78
N VAL A 86 -5.29 -16.64 -11.85
CA VAL A 86 -5.40 -17.19 -13.19
C VAL A 86 -4.00 -17.43 -13.73
N ASP A 87 -3.69 -18.69 -14.04
CA ASP A 87 -2.45 -19.05 -14.75
C ASP A 87 -2.54 -18.58 -16.20
N LEU A 88 -1.67 -17.64 -16.56
CA LEU A 88 -1.62 -17.02 -17.88
C LEU A 88 -0.62 -17.70 -18.82
N LYS A 89 -0.15 -18.91 -18.45
CA LYS A 89 0.63 -19.88 -19.25
C LYS A 89 1.46 -19.23 -20.36
N THR A 90 2.62 -18.72 -19.97
CA THR A 90 3.69 -18.45 -20.94
C THR A 90 4.54 -19.71 -21.05
N ASP A 91 4.56 -20.35 -22.23
CA ASP A 91 5.25 -21.63 -22.54
C ASP A 91 6.78 -21.62 -22.33
N CYS A 92 7.34 -20.54 -21.78
CA CYS A 92 8.76 -20.41 -21.53
C CYS A 92 9.08 -20.80 -20.08
N PRO A 93 9.76 -21.93 -19.80
CA PRO A 93 10.31 -22.18 -18.47
C PRO A 93 11.26 -21.03 -18.10
N SER A 94 10.96 -20.35 -16.98
CA SER A 94 11.84 -19.34 -16.40
C SER A 94 12.95 -20.03 -15.62
N SER A 95 14.18 -19.55 -15.74
CA SER A 95 15.32 -20.03 -14.95
C SER A 95 15.35 -19.46 -13.52
N HIS A 96 14.44 -18.52 -13.20
CA HIS A 96 14.36 -17.86 -11.92
C HIS A 96 12.91 -17.86 -11.38
N PRO A 97 12.71 -17.78 -10.05
CA PRO A 97 11.40 -17.64 -9.43
C PRO A 97 10.68 -16.38 -9.94
N PRO A 98 9.35 -16.41 -10.09
CA PRO A 98 8.57 -15.22 -10.46
C PRO A 98 8.79 -14.05 -9.49
N ILE A 99 8.51 -12.85 -9.97
CA ILE A 99 8.47 -11.61 -9.18
C ILE A 99 7.01 -11.22 -9.02
N ARG A 100 6.47 -11.37 -7.82
CA ARG A 100 5.12 -10.97 -7.48
C ARG A 100 5.06 -9.48 -7.18
N VAL A 101 4.23 -8.77 -7.93
CA VAL A 101 3.99 -7.35 -7.76
C VAL A 101 2.54 -7.14 -7.35
N MET A 102 2.34 -6.40 -6.26
CA MET A 102 1.02 -5.95 -5.80
C MET A 102 0.90 -4.44 -5.96
N GLN A 103 -0.21 -4.00 -6.56
CA GLN A 103 -0.62 -2.62 -6.74
C GLN A 103 -1.92 -2.40 -5.98
N TRP A 104 -1.97 -1.39 -5.10
CA TRP A 104 -3.19 -1.15 -4.33
C TRP A 104 -3.34 0.30 -3.84
N ASN A 105 -4.44 0.94 -4.21
CA ASN A 105 -4.94 2.09 -3.46
C ASN A 105 -5.59 1.57 -2.17
N ILE A 106 -5.00 1.86 -1.02
CA ILE A 106 -5.43 1.28 0.26
C ILE A 106 -6.51 2.10 0.96
N LEU A 107 -6.97 3.19 0.35
CA LEU A 107 -7.88 4.19 0.91
C LEU A 107 -7.27 4.83 2.17
N ALA A 108 -6.95 6.12 2.12
CA ALA A 108 -6.41 6.82 3.30
C ALA A 108 -7.46 6.84 4.42
N GLN A 109 -7.03 6.59 5.67
CA GLN A 109 -7.95 6.55 6.80
C GLN A 109 -8.72 7.86 6.95
N ALA A 110 -8.01 8.99 6.88
CA ALA A 110 -8.62 10.31 6.98
C ALA A 110 -9.66 10.56 5.87
N LEU A 111 -9.41 10.08 4.65
CA LEU A 111 -10.34 10.27 3.53
C LEU A 111 -11.58 9.39 3.67
N GLY A 112 -11.39 8.13 4.07
CA GLY A 112 -12.49 7.18 4.28
C GLY A 112 -13.50 7.66 5.31
N GLU A 113 -13.03 8.24 6.42
CA GLU A 113 -13.90 8.79 7.48
C GLU A 113 -14.46 10.18 7.13
N GLY A 114 -13.64 11.07 6.55
CA GLY A 114 -13.96 12.50 6.49
C GLY A 114 -14.42 13.03 5.14
N LYS A 115 -14.12 12.35 4.02
CA LYS A 115 -14.33 12.92 2.67
C LYS A 115 -15.02 12.00 1.69
N ASP A 116 -14.87 10.68 1.83
CA ASP A 116 -15.31 9.77 0.78
C ASP A 116 -16.80 9.51 0.76
N ASN A 117 -17.48 9.71 1.89
CA ASN A 117 -18.94 9.64 2.04
C ASN A 117 -19.52 8.31 1.52
N PHE A 118 -18.94 7.18 1.95
CA PHE A 118 -19.41 5.83 1.60
C PHE A 118 -20.81 5.57 2.18
N ALA A 119 -21.84 5.74 1.35
CA ALA A 119 -23.23 5.80 1.81
C ALA A 119 -23.80 4.45 2.29
N GLN A 120 -23.18 3.34 1.86
CA GLN A 120 -23.60 1.98 2.25
C GLN A 120 -22.56 1.23 3.08
N CYS A 121 -21.42 1.84 3.39
CA CYS A 121 -20.41 1.23 4.25
C CYS A 121 -20.73 1.54 5.72
N PRO A 122 -20.85 0.52 6.61
CA PRO A 122 -20.95 0.75 8.04
C PRO A 122 -19.72 1.49 8.56
N VAL A 123 -19.91 2.53 9.37
CA VAL A 123 -18.80 3.33 9.92
C VAL A 123 -17.85 2.50 10.77
N GLU A 124 -18.33 1.42 11.38
CA GLU A 124 -17.52 0.47 12.12
C GLU A 124 -16.50 -0.24 11.23
N ALA A 125 -16.87 -0.57 9.98
CA ALA A 125 -15.96 -1.19 9.02
C ALA A 125 -14.86 -0.23 8.56
N LEU A 126 -15.07 1.09 8.73
CA LEU A 126 -14.08 2.11 8.40
C LEU A 126 -13.08 2.36 9.52
N LYS A 127 -13.28 1.83 10.73
CA LYS A 127 -12.36 2.05 11.86
C LYS A 127 -10.94 1.59 11.52
N TRP A 128 -9.96 2.45 11.81
CA TRP A 128 -8.56 2.18 11.47
C TRP A 128 -8.05 0.84 12.02
N GLU A 129 -8.40 0.49 13.25
CA GLU A 129 -7.96 -0.77 13.87
C GLU A 129 -8.37 -2.00 13.03
N GLU A 130 -9.58 -1.98 12.47
CA GLU A 130 -10.12 -3.05 11.63
C GLU A 130 -9.50 -3.01 10.22
N ARG A 131 -9.49 -1.83 9.59
CA ARG A 131 -8.94 -1.68 8.23
C ARG A 131 -7.45 -2.03 8.20
N LYS A 132 -6.67 -1.60 9.18
CA LYS A 132 -5.25 -1.96 9.35
C LYS A 132 -5.07 -3.48 9.29
N CYS A 133 -5.86 -4.22 10.07
CA CYS A 133 -5.76 -5.68 10.12
C CYS A 133 -6.13 -6.30 8.76
N LEU A 134 -7.20 -5.85 8.12
CA LEU A 134 -7.60 -6.34 6.79
C LEU A 134 -6.54 -6.04 5.71
N ILE A 135 -5.90 -4.86 5.74
CA ILE A 135 -4.81 -4.50 4.81
C ILE A 135 -3.61 -5.43 5.02
N LEU A 136 -3.24 -5.70 6.27
CA LEU A 136 -2.15 -6.62 6.60
C LEU A 136 -2.48 -8.06 6.20
N GLU A 137 -3.71 -8.54 6.46
CA GLU A 137 -4.17 -9.86 6.02
C GLU A 137 -4.09 -10.02 4.49
N GLU A 138 -4.45 -8.99 3.72
CA GLU A 138 -4.35 -9.00 2.25
C GLU A 138 -2.89 -9.13 1.79
N ILE A 139 -1.97 -8.34 2.37
CA ILE A 139 -0.54 -8.40 2.05
C ILE A 139 0.04 -9.78 2.41
N LEU A 140 -0.31 -10.32 3.59
CA LEU A 140 0.14 -11.63 4.06
C LEU A 140 -0.45 -12.79 3.25
N ALA A 141 -1.66 -12.64 2.74
CA ALA A 141 -2.31 -13.62 1.89
C ALA A 141 -1.61 -13.76 0.54
N TYR A 142 -1.20 -12.65 -0.06
CA TYR A 142 -0.61 -12.65 -1.41
C TYR A 142 0.91 -12.64 -1.44
N GLN A 143 1.59 -12.27 -0.34
CA GLN A 143 3.06 -12.30 -0.21
C GLN A 143 3.80 -11.65 -1.39
N PRO A 144 3.57 -10.36 -1.67
CA PRO A 144 4.21 -9.69 -2.79
C PRO A 144 5.73 -9.55 -2.58
N ASP A 145 6.52 -9.72 -3.63
CA ASP A 145 7.95 -9.38 -3.55
C ASP A 145 8.16 -7.86 -3.64
N ILE A 146 7.24 -7.17 -4.32
CA ILE A 146 7.20 -5.73 -4.53
C ILE A 146 5.77 -5.25 -4.32
N LEU A 147 5.59 -4.24 -3.47
CA LEU A 147 4.30 -3.70 -3.06
C LEU A 147 4.25 -2.19 -3.33
N CYS A 148 3.35 -1.79 -4.21
CA CYS A 148 3.11 -0.42 -4.64
C CYS A 148 1.78 0.06 -4.09
N LEU A 149 1.80 1.07 -3.21
CA LEU A 149 0.62 1.57 -2.52
C LEU A 149 0.35 3.04 -2.85
N GLN A 150 -0.94 3.39 -2.87
CA GLN A 150 -1.42 4.78 -2.89
C GLN A 150 -2.32 5.04 -1.68
N GLU A 151 -2.48 6.32 -1.36
CA GLU A 151 -3.28 6.78 -0.21
C GLU A 151 -2.77 6.26 1.14
N VAL A 152 -1.45 6.20 1.29
CA VAL A 152 -0.84 5.77 2.54
C VAL A 152 -0.70 6.97 3.48
N ASP A 153 -1.57 7.09 4.47
CA ASP A 153 -1.49 8.09 5.55
C ASP A 153 -0.99 7.51 6.90
N HIS A 154 -0.85 6.18 6.99
CA HIS A 154 -0.32 5.47 8.16
C HIS A 154 1.06 4.80 7.91
N TYR A 155 1.91 5.45 7.12
CA TYR A 155 3.21 4.88 6.74
C TYR A 155 4.14 4.66 7.94
N PHE A 156 4.43 5.73 8.70
CA PHE A 156 5.47 5.72 9.73
C PHE A 156 5.04 5.00 11.01
N ASP A 157 3.76 5.12 11.39
CA ASP A 157 3.23 4.47 12.58
C ASP A 157 2.98 2.98 12.35
N THR A 158 2.51 2.57 11.16
CA THR A 158 2.05 1.20 10.93
C THR A 158 2.85 0.45 9.87
N PHE A 159 2.78 0.88 8.61
CA PHE A 159 3.25 0.03 7.50
C PHE A 159 4.77 -0.13 7.49
N GLN A 160 5.53 0.93 7.73
CA GLN A 160 6.98 0.88 7.77
C GLN A 160 7.50 -0.08 8.85
N PRO A 161 7.17 0.07 10.15
CA PRO A 161 7.70 -0.81 11.18
C PRO A 161 7.23 -2.26 11.03
N LEU A 162 5.97 -2.51 10.67
CA LEU A 162 5.46 -3.88 10.52
C LEU A 162 6.04 -4.59 9.30
N LEU A 163 6.05 -3.94 8.13
CA LEU A 163 6.58 -4.55 6.91
C LEU A 163 8.11 -4.69 6.97
N SER A 164 8.82 -3.79 7.67
CA SER A 164 10.28 -3.96 7.91
C SER A 164 10.58 -5.25 8.67
N ARG A 165 9.78 -5.58 9.69
CA ARG A 165 9.90 -6.83 10.46
C ARG A 165 9.54 -8.08 9.66
N LEU A 166 8.80 -7.92 8.56
CA LEU A 166 8.51 -8.97 7.58
C LEU A 166 9.57 -9.05 6.45
N GLY A 167 10.63 -8.23 6.51
CA GLY A 167 11.75 -8.24 5.55
C GLY A 167 11.62 -7.27 4.38
N TYR A 168 10.64 -6.36 4.40
CA TYR A 168 10.50 -5.35 3.36
C TYR A 168 11.33 -4.10 3.66
N ARG A 169 11.95 -3.52 2.62
CA ARG A 169 12.41 -2.13 2.65
C ARG A 169 11.36 -1.25 2.01
N GLY A 170 10.93 -0.21 2.71
CA GLY A 170 9.97 0.76 2.22
C GLY A 170 10.58 2.10 1.83
N THR A 171 9.90 2.82 0.95
CA THR A 171 10.09 4.26 0.72
C THR A 171 8.73 4.92 0.60
N PHE A 172 8.55 6.06 1.26
CA PHE A 172 7.32 6.84 1.24
C PHE A 172 7.58 8.22 0.65
N PHE A 173 6.61 8.72 -0.11
CA PHE A 173 6.65 10.08 -0.61
C PHE A 173 5.24 10.71 -0.56
N PRO A 174 5.00 11.67 0.36
CA PRO A 174 3.70 12.28 0.55
C PRO A 174 3.35 13.25 -0.58
N LYS A 175 2.05 13.43 -0.83
CA LYS A 175 1.56 14.56 -1.63
C LYS A 175 1.90 15.86 -0.88
N PRO A 176 2.45 16.90 -1.55
CA PRO A 176 2.82 18.16 -0.90
C PRO A 176 1.66 18.84 -0.16
N TRP A 177 0.46 18.73 -0.71
CA TRP A 177 -0.78 19.29 -0.16
C TRP A 177 -1.84 18.19 -0.13
N SER A 178 -1.60 17.15 0.67
CA SER A 178 -2.53 16.02 0.80
C SER A 178 -3.92 16.49 1.26
N PRO A 179 -5.01 15.97 0.66
CA PRO A 179 -6.37 16.24 1.13
C PRO A 179 -6.66 15.65 2.52
N CYS A 180 -5.85 14.75 3.06
CA CYS A 180 -6.03 14.25 4.43
C CYS A 180 -5.91 15.37 5.46
N LEU A 181 -5.09 16.40 5.17
CA LEU A 181 -4.85 17.52 6.07
C LEU A 181 -6.09 18.41 6.30
N ASP A 182 -7.11 18.31 5.44
CA ASP A 182 -8.37 19.04 5.64
C ASP A 182 -9.36 18.26 6.53
N VAL A 183 -9.04 17.04 6.96
CA VAL A 183 -9.88 16.21 7.82
C VAL A 183 -9.44 16.37 9.26
N GLU A 184 -10.40 16.57 10.17
CA GLU A 184 -10.12 16.63 11.60
C GLU A 184 -9.55 15.30 12.10
N HIS A 185 -8.59 15.34 13.02
CA HIS A 185 -7.91 14.14 13.55
C HIS A 185 -7.19 13.27 12.50
N ASN A 186 -6.77 13.84 11.38
CA ASN A 186 -5.93 13.13 10.39
C ASN A 186 -4.58 12.68 10.96
N ASN A 187 -3.97 11.68 10.30
CA ASN A 187 -2.64 11.16 10.63
C ASN A 187 -1.52 11.77 9.76
N GLY A 188 -1.72 13.00 9.27
CA GLY A 188 -0.80 13.66 8.35
C GLY A 188 -1.13 13.41 6.87
N PRO A 189 -0.19 13.71 5.95
CA PRO A 189 -0.44 13.63 4.52
C PRO A 189 -0.41 12.19 4.00
N ASP A 190 -1.35 11.84 3.12
CA ASP A 190 -1.26 10.63 2.29
C ASP A 190 -0.17 10.75 1.21
N GLY A 191 0.26 9.60 0.70
CA GLY A 191 1.25 9.52 -0.37
C GLY A 191 1.30 8.18 -1.07
N CYS A 192 2.31 8.05 -1.93
CA CYS A 192 2.69 6.76 -2.48
C CYS A 192 3.71 6.08 -1.57
N ALA A 193 3.64 4.75 -1.48
CA ALA A 193 4.68 3.95 -0.85
C ALA A 193 5.11 2.81 -1.78
N LEU A 194 6.41 2.51 -1.78
CA LEU A 194 6.99 1.40 -2.53
C LEU A 194 7.80 0.55 -1.55
N PHE A 195 7.41 -0.71 -1.40
CA PHE A 195 8.11 -1.71 -0.60
C PHE A 195 8.65 -2.82 -1.49
N PHE A 196 9.78 -3.41 -1.11
CA PHE A 196 10.30 -4.61 -1.73
C PHE A 196 11.01 -5.51 -0.73
N LEU A 197 11.01 -6.82 -0.95
CA LEU A 197 11.71 -7.77 -0.09
C LEU A 197 13.24 -7.62 -0.19
N GLN A 198 13.88 -7.28 0.93
CA GLN A 198 15.34 -7.04 1.01
C GLN A 198 16.16 -8.29 0.71
N ASN A 199 15.64 -9.48 1.00
CA ASN A 199 16.32 -10.74 0.71
C ASN A 199 16.34 -11.09 -0.79
N ARG A 200 15.41 -10.54 -1.59
CA ARG A 200 15.32 -10.77 -3.04
C ARG A 200 15.95 -9.68 -3.87
N PHE A 201 15.87 -8.43 -3.43
CA PHE A 201 16.36 -7.29 -4.20
C PHE A 201 17.36 -6.43 -3.45
N LYS A 202 18.29 -5.85 -4.21
CA LYS A 202 19.17 -4.78 -3.78
C LYS A 202 18.71 -3.47 -4.45
N LEU A 203 18.53 -2.41 -3.67
CA LEU A 203 18.26 -1.08 -4.21
C LEU A 203 19.51 -0.53 -4.92
N VAL A 204 19.39 -0.19 -6.20
CA VAL A 204 20.46 0.44 -6.99
C VAL A 204 20.28 1.94 -7.00
N HIS A 205 19.06 2.42 -7.28
CA HIS A 205 18.74 3.83 -7.36
C HIS A 205 17.29 4.09 -6.92
N SER A 206 17.03 5.26 -6.33
CA SER A 206 15.69 5.70 -5.92
C SER A 206 15.50 7.16 -6.26
N THR A 207 14.37 7.50 -6.88
CA THR A 207 13.98 8.87 -7.20
C THR A 207 12.54 9.11 -6.75
N ASN A 208 12.34 10.22 -6.03
CA ASN A 208 11.02 10.75 -5.69
C ASN A 208 10.67 11.87 -6.66
N ILE A 209 9.57 11.71 -7.40
CA ILE A 209 9.17 12.62 -8.47
C ILE A 209 7.90 13.36 -8.04
N ARG A 210 8.01 14.68 -7.89
CA ARG A 210 6.83 15.54 -7.89
C ARG A 210 6.46 15.85 -9.34
N LEU A 211 5.35 15.26 -9.79
CA LEU A 211 4.91 15.32 -11.18
C LEU A 211 4.65 16.75 -11.60
N THR A 212 4.94 17.04 -12.87
CA THR A 212 4.66 18.32 -13.51
C THR A 212 3.62 18.17 -14.61
N ALA A 213 2.83 19.21 -14.83
CA ALA A 213 1.92 19.33 -15.96
C ALA A 213 2.21 20.68 -16.62
N MET A 214 2.61 20.66 -17.89
CA MET A 214 2.93 21.89 -18.63
C MET A 214 3.98 22.76 -17.90
N ALA A 215 5.05 22.12 -17.39
CA ALA A 215 6.12 22.72 -16.57
C ALA A 215 5.70 23.23 -15.17
N LEU A 216 4.43 23.10 -14.78
CA LEU A 216 3.96 23.45 -13.43
C LEU A 216 4.04 22.26 -12.49
N LYS A 217 4.60 22.46 -11.29
CA LYS A 217 4.63 21.45 -10.23
C LYS A 217 3.23 21.14 -9.74
N THR A 218 2.77 19.92 -9.96
CA THR A 218 1.44 19.45 -9.51
C THR A 218 1.47 19.05 -8.04
N ASN A 219 0.34 18.56 -7.53
CA ASN A 219 0.24 17.99 -6.18
C ASN A 219 0.47 16.47 -6.16
N GLN A 220 0.57 15.83 -7.32
CA GLN A 220 0.72 14.39 -7.42
C GLN A 220 2.19 14.00 -7.47
N VAL A 221 2.46 12.77 -7.06
CA VAL A 221 3.79 12.25 -6.82
C VAL A 221 3.94 10.85 -7.40
N ALA A 222 5.18 10.48 -7.67
CA ALA A 222 5.58 9.13 -8.01
C ALA A 222 6.88 8.77 -7.28
N ILE A 223 7.09 7.48 -7.03
CA ILE A 223 8.37 6.92 -6.57
C ILE A 223 8.86 5.99 -7.67
N VAL A 224 10.13 6.09 -8.03
CA VAL A 224 10.76 5.22 -9.02
C VAL A 224 12.03 4.62 -8.42
N GLN A 225 12.15 3.30 -8.46
CA GLN A 225 13.30 2.58 -7.94
C GLN A 225 13.85 1.59 -8.96
N THR A 226 15.17 1.58 -9.12
CA THR A 226 15.89 0.52 -9.83
C THR A 226 16.35 -0.51 -8.80
N LEU A 227 15.87 -1.73 -8.96
CA LEU A 227 16.14 -2.87 -8.10
C LEU A 227 16.97 -3.90 -8.87
N GLU A 228 17.96 -4.50 -8.23
CA GLU A 228 18.74 -5.61 -8.75
C GLU A 228 18.28 -6.90 -8.06
N CYS A 229 17.80 -7.87 -8.84
CA CYS A 229 17.45 -9.19 -8.34
C CYS A 229 18.73 -9.93 -7.92
N LYS A 230 18.83 -10.32 -6.66
CA LYS A 230 20.06 -10.93 -6.10
C LYS A 230 20.38 -12.29 -6.71
N GLU A 231 19.35 -13.03 -7.13
CA GLU A 231 19.51 -14.37 -7.70
C GLU A 231 19.97 -14.33 -9.17
N SER A 232 19.42 -13.42 -9.97
CA SER A 232 19.71 -13.34 -11.41
C SER A 232 20.67 -12.22 -11.79
N SER A 233 21.02 -11.33 -10.86
CA SER A 233 21.76 -10.08 -11.10
C SER A 233 21.09 -9.12 -12.11
N ARG A 234 19.83 -9.40 -12.48
CA ARG A 234 19.08 -8.57 -13.44
C ARG A 234 18.48 -7.36 -12.75
N GLN A 235 18.52 -6.22 -13.43
CA GLN A 235 17.87 -5.00 -12.97
C GLN A 235 16.40 -4.93 -13.42
N LEU A 236 15.57 -4.33 -12.59
CA LEU A 236 14.16 -4.03 -12.81
C LEU A 236 13.88 -2.64 -12.26
N CYS A 237 13.31 -1.77 -13.09
CA CYS A 237 12.79 -0.48 -12.66
C CYS A 237 11.32 -0.66 -12.24
N VAL A 238 10.95 -0.15 -11.06
CA VAL A 238 9.57 -0.16 -10.58
C VAL A 238 9.16 1.26 -10.23
N ALA A 239 7.98 1.65 -10.67
CA ALA A 239 7.38 2.92 -10.35
C ALA A 239 6.01 2.75 -9.70
N VAL A 240 5.69 3.62 -8.76
CA VAL A 240 4.35 3.79 -8.19
C VAL A 240 3.90 5.23 -8.32
N THR A 241 2.65 5.47 -8.68
CA THR A 241 2.07 6.83 -8.81
C THR A 241 0.61 6.87 -8.37
N HIS A 242 0.11 8.08 -8.08
CA HIS A 242 -1.31 8.37 -7.88
C HIS A 242 -1.62 9.68 -8.61
N LEU A 243 -2.35 9.62 -9.74
CA LEU A 243 -2.63 10.79 -10.58
C LEU A 243 -3.81 11.63 -10.08
N LYS A 244 -4.10 12.74 -10.76
CA LYS A 244 -5.13 13.69 -10.34
C LYS A 244 -6.53 13.08 -10.41
N ALA A 245 -7.17 12.97 -9.26
CA ALA A 245 -8.55 12.50 -9.12
C ALA A 245 -9.62 13.47 -9.65
N ARG A 246 -10.84 12.93 -9.80
CA ARG A 246 -12.10 13.56 -10.25
C ARG A 246 -12.16 13.86 -11.75
N SER A 247 -13.37 13.92 -12.29
CA SER A 247 -13.64 14.32 -13.67
C SER A 247 -13.30 15.80 -13.92
N GLY A 248 -13.05 16.15 -15.18
CA GLY A 248 -12.64 17.50 -15.61
C GLY A 248 -11.13 17.75 -15.48
N TRP A 249 -10.34 16.70 -15.19
CA TRP A 249 -8.88 16.75 -15.06
C TRP A 249 -8.17 15.81 -16.05
N GLU A 250 -8.86 15.36 -17.10
CA GLU A 250 -8.38 14.38 -18.07
C GLU A 250 -7.09 14.87 -18.78
N GLU A 251 -7.10 16.12 -19.28
CA GLU A 251 -5.91 16.73 -19.89
C GLU A 251 -4.76 16.90 -18.89
N PHE A 252 -5.08 17.22 -17.64
CA PHE A 252 -4.09 17.36 -16.58
C PHE A 252 -3.44 16.02 -16.22
N ARG A 253 -4.25 14.94 -16.12
CA ARG A 253 -3.75 13.56 -15.96
C ARG A 253 -2.89 13.15 -17.15
N SER A 254 -3.30 13.49 -18.37
CA SER A 254 -2.52 13.25 -19.59
C SER A 254 -1.14 13.91 -19.52
N ALA A 255 -1.08 15.18 -19.12
CA ALA A 255 0.18 15.90 -18.93
C ALA A 255 1.05 15.30 -17.81
N GLN A 256 0.45 14.91 -16.68
CA GLN A 256 1.14 14.21 -15.60
C GLN A 256 1.73 12.86 -16.05
N GLY A 257 0.96 12.08 -16.81
CA GLY A 257 1.40 10.82 -17.38
C GLY A 257 2.55 10.99 -18.36
N CYS A 258 2.48 12.00 -19.24
CA CYS A 258 3.57 12.35 -20.15
C CYS A 258 4.85 12.75 -19.39
N ASP A 259 4.73 13.50 -18.30
CA ASP A 259 5.88 13.82 -17.45
C ASP A 259 6.49 12.56 -16.81
N LEU A 260 5.65 11.68 -16.27
CA LEU A 260 6.10 10.41 -15.71
C LEU A 260 6.81 9.56 -16.76
N LEU A 261 6.23 9.38 -17.96
CA LEU A 261 6.84 8.62 -19.06
C LEU A 261 8.22 9.17 -19.47
N ARG A 262 8.39 10.49 -19.54
CA ARG A 262 9.70 11.10 -19.83
C ARG A 262 10.74 10.81 -18.75
N ASN A 263 10.35 10.90 -17.48
CA ASN A 263 11.25 10.55 -16.38
C ASN A 263 11.63 9.06 -16.44
N LEU A 264 10.65 8.18 -16.71
CA LEU A 264 10.87 6.74 -16.83
C LEU A 264 11.76 6.38 -18.01
N GLN A 265 11.63 7.06 -19.16
CA GLN A 265 12.56 6.90 -20.29
C GLN A 265 14.00 7.18 -19.88
N ASN A 266 14.25 8.25 -19.12
CA ASN A 266 15.60 8.58 -18.65
C ASN A 266 16.10 7.56 -17.62
N LEU A 267 15.29 7.22 -16.62
CA LEU A 267 15.67 6.32 -15.52
C LEU A 267 15.87 4.87 -15.98
N THR A 268 15.19 4.45 -17.05
CA THR A 268 15.38 3.14 -17.68
C THR A 268 16.45 3.12 -18.77
N GLN A 269 17.20 4.23 -18.92
CA GLN A 269 18.26 4.40 -19.92
C GLN A 269 17.76 4.17 -21.37
N GLY A 270 16.55 4.66 -21.67
CA GLY A 270 15.89 4.48 -22.95
C GLY A 270 15.31 3.06 -23.12
N ALA A 271 14.58 2.56 -22.11
CA ALA A 271 13.98 1.22 -22.10
C ALA A 271 14.97 0.04 -22.10
N LYS A 272 16.23 0.25 -21.71
CA LYS A 272 17.22 -0.83 -21.54
C LYS A 272 16.96 -1.64 -20.28
N ILE A 273 16.49 -0.99 -19.22
CA ILE A 273 16.11 -1.65 -17.96
C ILE A 273 14.61 -1.97 -18.04
N PRO A 274 14.20 -3.24 -17.85
CA PRO A 274 12.79 -3.62 -17.75
C PRO A 274 12.03 -2.76 -16.75
N LEU A 275 10.79 -2.40 -17.06
CA LEU A 275 9.99 -1.49 -16.25
C LEU A 275 8.64 -2.11 -15.85
N ILE A 276 8.24 -1.89 -14.61
CA ILE A 276 6.87 -2.07 -14.12
C ILE A 276 6.38 -0.74 -13.55
N VAL A 277 5.18 -0.30 -13.92
CA VAL A 277 4.53 0.89 -13.37
C VAL A 277 3.19 0.52 -12.77
N CYS A 278 3.08 0.69 -11.46
CA CYS A 278 1.87 0.52 -10.69
C CYS A 278 1.24 1.87 -10.40
N GLY A 279 -0.09 1.96 -10.35
CA GLY A 279 -0.72 3.15 -9.80
C GLY A 279 -2.22 3.21 -9.98
N ASP A 280 -2.83 4.07 -9.17
CA ASP A 280 -4.15 4.60 -9.40
C ASP A 280 -4.03 5.81 -10.33
N PHE A 281 -4.42 5.62 -11.58
CA PHE A 281 -4.34 6.64 -12.61
C PHE A 281 -5.54 7.59 -12.59
N ASN A 282 -6.58 7.29 -11.79
CA ASN A 282 -7.83 8.05 -11.77
C ASN A 282 -8.41 8.31 -13.17
N ALA A 283 -8.16 7.40 -14.10
CA ALA A 283 -8.49 7.53 -15.51
C ALA A 283 -8.94 6.19 -16.04
N GLU A 284 -10.04 6.18 -16.78
CA GLU A 284 -10.52 5.01 -17.49
C GLU A 284 -9.66 4.71 -18.73
N PRO A 285 -9.72 3.49 -19.30
CA PRO A 285 -8.94 3.12 -20.51
C PRO A 285 -9.22 3.99 -21.75
N THR A 286 -10.30 4.76 -21.74
CA THR A 286 -10.69 5.68 -22.83
C THR A 286 -9.94 7.02 -22.79
N GLU A 287 -9.32 7.38 -21.67
CA GLU A 287 -8.62 8.65 -21.51
C GLU A 287 -7.25 8.67 -22.17
N ASP A 288 -6.78 9.86 -22.52
CA ASP A 288 -5.51 10.03 -23.24
C ASP A 288 -4.30 9.63 -22.42
N VAL A 289 -4.35 9.75 -21.08
CA VAL A 289 -3.26 9.27 -20.22
C VAL A 289 -3.03 7.76 -20.39
N TYR A 290 -4.10 6.97 -20.51
CA TYR A 290 -4.01 5.53 -20.78
C TYR A 290 -3.44 5.28 -22.17
N LYS A 291 -3.95 5.99 -23.20
CA LYS A 291 -3.45 5.86 -24.58
C LYS A 291 -1.97 6.21 -24.69
N ASN A 292 -1.51 7.22 -23.96
CA ASN A 292 -0.10 7.64 -23.93
C ASN A 292 0.79 6.54 -23.35
N PHE A 293 0.35 5.85 -22.29
CA PHE A 293 1.08 4.70 -21.74
C PHE A 293 1.08 3.51 -22.70
N ALA A 294 -0.08 3.19 -23.29
CA ALA A 294 -0.23 2.07 -24.22
C ALA A 294 0.55 2.25 -25.54
N SER A 295 0.73 3.49 -25.99
CA SER A 295 1.47 3.84 -27.23
C SER A 295 2.90 4.33 -26.98
N SER A 296 3.36 4.32 -25.73
CA SER A 296 4.69 4.80 -25.35
C SER A 296 5.80 4.00 -26.02
N SER A 297 6.89 4.68 -26.37
CA SER A 297 8.13 4.04 -26.85
C SER A 297 8.81 3.14 -25.81
N LEU A 298 8.37 3.18 -24.54
CA LEU A 298 8.75 2.22 -23.50
C LEU A 298 8.16 0.81 -23.73
N ASN A 299 7.29 0.63 -24.73
CA ASN A 299 6.67 -0.64 -25.11
C ASN A 299 6.00 -1.33 -23.92
N LEU A 300 5.10 -0.57 -23.29
CA LEU A 300 4.33 -0.99 -22.12
C LEU A 300 3.04 -1.69 -22.54
N SER A 301 2.64 -2.70 -21.78
CA SER A 301 1.31 -3.30 -21.82
C SER A 301 0.71 -3.29 -20.42
N SER A 302 -0.61 -3.16 -20.31
CA SER A 302 -1.31 -3.40 -19.04
C SER A 302 -1.46 -4.91 -18.81
N ALA A 303 -1.13 -5.38 -17.61
CA ALA A 303 -1.15 -6.79 -17.25
C ALA A 303 -2.57 -7.35 -17.09
N TYR A 304 -3.49 -6.57 -16.53
CA TYR A 304 -4.84 -7.04 -16.20
C TYR A 304 -5.74 -7.25 -17.44
N LYS A 305 -5.35 -6.71 -18.60
CA LYS A 305 -5.94 -7.07 -19.89
C LYS A 305 -5.90 -8.57 -20.18
N LEU A 306 -4.90 -9.28 -19.65
CA LEU A 306 -4.72 -10.70 -19.91
C LEU A 306 -5.78 -11.59 -19.25
N LEU A 307 -6.58 -11.03 -18.34
CA LEU A 307 -7.74 -11.73 -17.75
C LEU A 307 -8.94 -11.77 -18.70
N SER A 308 -9.00 -10.90 -19.71
CA SER A 308 -10.08 -10.95 -20.69
C SER A 308 -9.88 -12.12 -21.66
N PRO A 309 -10.97 -12.69 -22.23
CA PRO A 309 -10.86 -13.82 -23.17
C PRO A 309 -10.00 -13.53 -24.42
N ASP A 310 -9.93 -12.27 -24.84
CA ASP A 310 -9.10 -11.82 -25.98
C ASP A 310 -7.69 -11.37 -25.57
N GLY A 311 -7.41 -11.26 -24.27
CA GLY A 311 -6.18 -10.67 -23.72
C GLY A 311 -5.98 -9.19 -24.09
N GLN A 312 -7.02 -8.51 -24.61
CA GLN A 312 -6.96 -7.15 -25.14
C GLN A 312 -7.89 -6.15 -24.45
N SER A 313 -8.80 -6.61 -23.60
CA SER A 313 -9.79 -5.76 -22.95
C SER A 313 -9.42 -5.56 -21.48
N GLU A 314 -9.41 -4.31 -21.02
CA GLU A 314 -9.21 -3.99 -19.60
C GLU A 314 -10.35 -4.56 -18.74
N PRO A 315 -10.11 -4.81 -17.43
CA PRO A 315 -11.14 -5.36 -16.56
C PRO A 315 -12.37 -4.44 -16.48
N PRO A 316 -13.54 -4.99 -16.10
CA PRO A 316 -14.76 -4.20 -15.95
C PRO A 316 -14.69 -3.17 -14.80
N TYR A 317 -13.86 -3.41 -13.80
CA TYR A 317 -13.60 -2.48 -12.71
C TYR A 317 -12.31 -2.84 -11.96
N THR A 318 -11.72 -1.87 -11.28
CA THR A 318 -10.74 -2.05 -10.21
C THR A 318 -11.20 -1.40 -8.91
N SER A 319 -12.17 -0.48 -9.00
CA SER A 319 -12.85 0.14 -7.87
C SER A 319 -14.36 0.12 -8.04
N TRP A 320 -15.09 -0.22 -6.98
CA TRP A 320 -16.55 -0.27 -6.99
C TRP A 320 -17.14 0.13 -5.64
N LYS A 321 -17.81 1.27 -5.59
CA LYS A 321 -18.25 1.95 -4.35
C LYS A 321 -19.56 2.70 -4.53
N ILE A 322 -20.28 2.91 -3.42
CA ILE A 322 -21.47 3.75 -3.39
C ILE A 322 -21.21 4.96 -2.50
N ARG A 323 -21.27 6.15 -3.08
CA ARG A 323 -21.16 7.43 -2.38
C ARG A 323 -22.53 8.10 -2.33
N THR A 324 -22.66 9.17 -1.55
CA THR A 324 -23.89 9.98 -1.50
C THR A 324 -24.33 10.50 -2.87
N SER A 325 -23.39 10.71 -3.79
CA SER A 325 -23.63 11.17 -5.16
C SER A 325 -24.00 10.06 -6.15
N GLY A 326 -23.88 8.78 -5.78
CA GLY A 326 -24.23 7.65 -6.65
C GLY A 326 -23.31 6.44 -6.49
N GLU A 327 -23.58 5.42 -7.30
CA GLU A 327 -22.73 4.23 -7.43
C GLU A 327 -21.67 4.47 -8.52
N TYR A 328 -20.42 4.15 -8.20
CA TYR A 328 -19.25 4.36 -9.04
C TYR A 328 -18.53 3.02 -9.23
N ARG A 329 -18.38 2.60 -10.48
CA ARG A 329 -17.70 1.36 -10.86
C ARG A 329 -16.78 1.66 -12.04
N HIS A 330 -15.47 1.63 -11.79
CA HIS A 330 -14.45 2.14 -12.71
C HIS A 330 -13.20 1.28 -12.73
N THR A 331 -12.47 1.30 -13.85
CA THR A 331 -11.12 0.74 -13.96
C THR A 331 -10.11 1.88 -13.94
N LEU A 332 -9.47 2.05 -12.79
CA LEU A 332 -8.57 3.18 -12.51
C LEU A 332 -7.14 2.73 -12.18
N ASP A 333 -6.98 1.47 -11.78
CA ASP A 333 -5.74 0.90 -11.30
C ASP A 333 -5.08 0.07 -12.39
N TYR A 334 -3.77 0.23 -12.56
CA TYR A 334 -3.03 -0.49 -13.59
C TYR A 334 -1.70 -1.02 -13.09
N ILE A 335 -1.29 -2.16 -13.63
CA ILE A 335 0.08 -2.65 -13.60
C ILE A 335 0.59 -2.70 -15.04
N TRP A 336 1.30 -1.65 -15.45
CA TRP A 336 1.99 -1.61 -16.74
C TRP A 336 3.32 -2.34 -16.65
N TYR A 337 3.71 -3.03 -17.72
CA TYR A 337 5.00 -3.73 -17.78
C TYR A 337 5.64 -3.65 -19.17
N SER A 338 6.97 -3.68 -19.23
CA SER A 338 7.74 -3.78 -20.48
C SER A 338 7.48 -5.10 -21.20
N LYS A 339 6.58 -5.09 -22.20
CA LYS A 339 6.10 -6.30 -22.90
C LYS A 339 7.21 -7.11 -23.58
N HIS A 340 8.27 -6.45 -24.02
CA HIS A 340 9.38 -7.08 -24.72
C HIS A 340 10.34 -7.82 -23.77
N SER A 341 10.42 -7.43 -22.50
CA SER A 341 11.42 -7.95 -21.55
C SER A 341 10.82 -8.71 -20.37
N LEU A 342 9.51 -8.60 -20.16
CA LEU A 342 8.78 -9.25 -19.07
C LEU A 342 7.58 -10.01 -19.63
N SER A 343 7.25 -11.12 -18.97
CA SER A 343 6.05 -11.93 -19.20
C SER A 343 5.22 -11.99 -17.93
N VAL A 344 3.90 -11.94 -18.06
CA VAL A 344 2.97 -12.16 -16.95
C VAL A 344 2.69 -13.67 -16.86
N ARG A 345 2.90 -14.23 -15.67
CA ARG A 345 2.73 -15.66 -15.35
C ARG A 345 1.36 -15.93 -14.76
N ALA A 346 0.92 -15.06 -13.87
CA ALA A 346 -0.39 -15.14 -13.26
C ALA A 346 -0.90 -13.74 -12.94
N ALA A 347 -2.22 -13.60 -12.89
CA ALA A 347 -2.89 -12.43 -12.38
C ALA A 347 -4.04 -12.85 -11.46
N LEU A 348 -4.20 -12.13 -10.35
CA LEU A 348 -5.28 -12.37 -9.40
C LEU A 348 -6.59 -11.85 -9.99
N ASP A 349 -7.60 -12.71 -10.08
CA ASP A 349 -8.91 -12.40 -10.66
C ASP A 349 -9.67 -11.32 -9.86
N LEU A 350 -10.83 -10.89 -10.35
CA LEU A 350 -11.68 -9.90 -9.70
C LEU A 350 -12.91 -10.57 -9.10
N LEU A 351 -13.54 -9.90 -8.12
CA LEU A 351 -14.79 -10.39 -7.56
C LEU A 351 -15.94 -10.23 -8.56
N THR A 352 -16.88 -11.17 -8.56
CA THR A 352 -18.16 -10.98 -9.23
C THR A 352 -19.06 -10.02 -8.45
N GLU A 353 -20.15 -9.56 -9.07
CA GLU A 353 -21.14 -8.72 -8.38
C GLU A 353 -21.80 -9.45 -7.19
N GLU A 354 -21.99 -10.76 -7.30
CA GLU A 354 -22.53 -11.57 -6.21
C GLU A 354 -21.54 -11.69 -5.05
N GLN A 355 -20.25 -11.84 -5.35
CA GLN A 355 -19.19 -11.94 -4.35
C GLN A 355 -18.94 -10.60 -3.64
N ILE A 356 -18.94 -9.48 -4.37
CA ILE A 356 -18.70 -8.15 -3.80
C ILE A 356 -19.84 -7.69 -2.87
N GLY A 357 -21.06 -8.18 -3.12
CA GLY A 357 -22.25 -7.86 -2.34
C GLY A 357 -22.89 -6.52 -2.71
N ALA A 358 -24.14 -6.30 -2.27
CA ALA A 358 -24.96 -5.16 -2.68
C ALA A 358 -24.39 -3.79 -2.24
N SER A 359 -23.69 -3.75 -1.11
CA SER A 359 -23.10 -2.52 -0.55
C SER A 359 -21.75 -2.14 -1.16
N ARG A 360 -21.20 -3.00 -2.04
CA ARG A 360 -19.91 -2.82 -2.73
C ARG A 360 -18.77 -2.65 -1.72
N LEU A 361 -17.77 -1.84 -2.07
CA LEU A 361 -16.59 -1.59 -1.25
C LEU A 361 -16.56 -0.14 -0.71
N PRO A 362 -15.89 0.11 0.43
CA PRO A 362 -15.34 -0.86 1.37
C PRO A 362 -16.44 -1.53 2.21
N SER A 363 -16.09 -2.57 2.97
CA SER A 363 -17.02 -3.33 3.80
C SER A 363 -16.32 -4.01 4.97
N PHE A 364 -17.07 -4.72 5.83
CA PHE A 364 -16.45 -5.53 6.90
C PHE A 364 -15.49 -6.63 6.37
N ASN A 365 -15.60 -7.00 5.08
CA ASN A 365 -14.75 -8.01 4.45
C ASN A 365 -13.52 -7.40 3.77
N TYR A 366 -13.52 -6.09 3.50
CA TYR A 366 -12.52 -5.49 2.63
C TYR A 366 -12.27 -4.00 2.94
N PRO A 367 -11.01 -3.58 3.11
CA PRO A 367 -10.69 -2.30 3.75
C PRO A 367 -10.67 -1.10 2.79
N SER A 368 -10.66 -1.33 1.47
CA SER A 368 -10.51 -0.27 0.46
C SER A 368 -11.67 -0.31 -0.52
N ASP A 369 -11.97 0.81 -1.14
CA ASP A 369 -12.88 0.92 -2.26
C ASP A 369 -12.26 0.46 -3.61
N HIS A 370 -10.97 0.13 -3.61
CA HIS A 370 -10.22 -0.43 -4.74
C HIS A 370 -9.80 -1.87 -4.42
N LEU A 371 -9.96 -2.80 -5.37
CA LEU A 371 -9.38 -4.14 -5.26
C LEU A 371 -7.87 -4.10 -5.50
N SER A 372 -7.14 -4.88 -4.71
CA SER A 372 -5.71 -5.10 -4.94
C SER A 372 -5.48 -5.78 -6.30
N LEU A 373 -4.52 -5.30 -7.06
CA LEU A 373 -4.06 -5.95 -8.29
C LEU A 373 -2.77 -6.71 -7.98
N VAL A 374 -2.70 -8.00 -8.30
CA VAL A 374 -1.52 -8.84 -8.03
C VAL A 374 -1.16 -9.64 -9.26
N CYS A 375 0.09 -9.49 -9.72
CA CYS A 375 0.61 -10.23 -10.87
C CYS A 375 1.96 -10.87 -10.56
N ASP A 376 2.17 -12.06 -11.08
CA ASP A 376 3.47 -12.73 -11.10
C ASP A 376 4.16 -12.45 -12.43
N PHE A 377 5.37 -11.89 -12.40
CA PHE A 377 6.17 -11.58 -13.57
C PHE A 377 7.38 -12.50 -13.68
N SER A 378 7.83 -12.77 -14.90
CA SER A 378 9.17 -13.31 -15.14
C SER A 378 9.89 -12.46 -16.17
N PHE A 379 11.21 -12.44 -16.11
CA PHE A 379 11.94 -11.89 -17.22
C PHE A 379 11.87 -12.82 -18.43
N ASN A 380 11.82 -12.23 -19.63
CA ASN A 380 11.97 -12.97 -20.86
C ASN A 380 13.42 -13.45 -20.99
N LYS A 381 13.62 -14.60 -21.66
CA LYS A 381 14.96 -15.04 -22.04
C LYS A 381 15.59 -13.99 -22.94
N GLU A 382 16.86 -13.68 -22.71
CA GLU A 382 17.62 -12.94 -23.70
C GLU A 382 17.68 -13.79 -24.98
N PRO A 383 17.57 -13.20 -26.18
CA PRO A 383 17.78 -13.94 -27.41
C PRO A 383 19.18 -14.57 -27.35
N ASP A 384 19.29 -15.87 -27.61
CA ASP A 384 20.60 -16.54 -27.69
C ASP A 384 21.48 -15.81 -28.72
N GLY A 385 22.47 -15.05 -28.25
CA GLY A 385 23.51 -14.44 -29.08
C GLY A 385 23.65 -12.93 -28.95
N LEU A 386 24.54 -12.50 -28.04
CA LEU A 386 25.50 -11.41 -28.19
C LEU A 386 26.33 -11.34 -26.88
N SER A 387 27.10 -12.42 -26.64
CA SER A 387 28.21 -12.42 -25.68
C SER A 387 29.50 -11.97 -26.35
#